data_AF-A0A534NCQ6-F1
#
_entry.id   AF-A0A534NCQ6-F1
#
_cell.length_a   1.000
_cell.length_b   1.000
_cell.length_c   1.000
_cell.angle_alpha   90.00
_cell.angle_beta   90.00
_cell.angle_gamma   90.00
#
_symmetry.space_group_name_H-M   'P 1'
#
loop_
_entity.id
_entity.type
_entity.pdbx_description
1 polymer ?
#
loop_
_entity_poly.entity_id
_entity_poly.type
_entity_poly.pdbx_seq_one_letter_code
_entity_poly.pdbx_strand_id
1 'polypeptide(L)' 'MRHPKPTEEEIRHALDGNLCRCTGYQHIVDSVQYAAKKLTHKALGSA' A
#
# COMPACT_ATOMS: atom_id res chain seq x y z
N MET A 1 12.40 -1.44 -5.25
CA MET A 1 11.86 -0.21 -5.85
C MET A 1 10.98 0.50 -4.84
N ARG A 2 10.96 1.84 -4.82
CA ARG A 2 10.06 2.64 -3.97
C ARG A 2 9.13 3.43 -4.89
N HIS A 3 7.84 3.14 -4.86
CA HIS A 3 6.82 3.80 -5.68
C HIS A 3 5.80 4.50 -4.75
N PRO A 4 5.75 5.85 -4.68
CA PRO A 4 4.85 6.56 -3.76
C PRO A 4 3.35 6.46 -4.07
N LYS A 5 3.01 6.08 -5.31
CA LYS A 5 1.62 5.94 -5.79
C LYS A 5 1.44 4.59 -6.50
N PRO A 6 1.61 3.48 -5.79
CA PRO A 6 1.56 2.17 -6.42
C PRO A 6 0.13 1.84 -6.87
N THR A 7 -0.01 1.11 -7.97
CA THR A 7 -1.29 0.52 -8.37
C THR A 7 -1.63 -0.68 -7.49
N GLU A 8 -2.87 -1.18 -7.57
CA GLU A 8 -3.26 -2.38 -6.84
C GLU A 8 -2.41 -3.60 -7.25
N GLU A 9 -2.17 -3.77 -8.55
CA GLU A 9 -1.37 -4.86 -9.11
C GLU A 9 0.07 -4.81 -8.58
N GLU A 10 0.67 -3.62 -8.53
CA GLU A 10 2.02 -3.44 -7.98
C GLU A 10 2.08 -3.78 -6.49
N ILE A 11 1.04 -3.41 -5.73
CA ILE A 11 0.95 -3.77 -4.30
C ILE A 11 0.84 -5.29 -4.15
N ARG A 12 -0.01 -5.95 -4.93
CA ARG A 12 -0.18 -7.41 -4.87
C ARG A 12 1.09 -8.14 -5.22
N HIS A 13 1.77 -7.74 -6.30
CA HIS A 13 3.04 -8.33 -6.68
C HIS A 13 4.11 -8.14 -5.59
N ALA A 14 4.15 -6.97 -4.94
CA ALA A 14 5.04 -6.74 -3.80
C ALA A 14 4.71 -7.61 -2.57
N LEU A 15 3.49 -8.13 -2.47
CA LEU A 15 3.04 -9.03 -1.40
C LEU A 15 3.29 -10.51 -1.68
N ASP A 16 3.73 -10.92 -2.89
CA ASP A 16 3.88 -12.33 -3.28
C ASP A 16 4.75 -13.16 -2.32
N GLY A 17 5.69 -12.52 -1.60
CA GLY A 17 6.54 -13.16 -0.58
C GLY A 17 5.98 -13.19 0.85
N ASN A 18 4.77 -12.69 1.09
CA ASN A 18 4.21 -12.51 2.44
C ASN A 18 2.92 -13.32 2.59
N LEU A 19 3.01 -14.54 3.14
CA LEU A 19 1.83 -15.39 3.30
C LEU A 19 0.85 -14.82 4.33
N CYS A 20 -0.42 -14.67 3.93
CA CYS A 20 -1.51 -14.30 4.82
C CYS A 20 -2.64 -15.34 4.76
N ARG A 21 -3.10 -15.82 5.92
CA ARG A 21 -4.15 -16.87 6.01
C ARG A 21 -5.55 -16.34 6.26
N CYS A 22 -5.70 -15.13 6.79
CA CYS A 22 -6.98 -14.66 7.30
C CYS A 22 -7.70 -13.72 6.33
N THR A 23 -7.00 -12.75 5.73
CA THR A 23 -7.64 -11.61 5.06
C THR A 23 -7.85 -11.80 3.56
N GLY A 24 -7.21 -12.82 2.96
CA GLY A 24 -7.17 -12.95 1.49
C GLY A 24 -6.51 -11.76 0.78
N TYR A 25 -5.64 -11.02 1.48
CA TYR A 25 -4.89 -9.85 1.01
C TYR A 25 -5.67 -8.55 0.76
N GLN A 26 -7.00 -8.58 0.61
CA GLN A 26 -7.74 -7.38 0.23
C GLN A 26 -7.53 -6.20 1.21
N HIS A 27 -7.72 -6.43 2.51
CA HIS A 27 -7.54 -5.36 3.50
C HIS A 27 -6.09 -4.89 3.66
N ILE A 28 -5.10 -5.71 3.28
CA ILE A 28 -3.69 -5.29 3.25
C ILE A 28 -3.50 -4.32 2.10
N VAL A 29 -4.02 -4.65 0.91
CA VAL A 29 -4.00 -3.78 -0.27
C VAL A 29 -4.66 -2.43 0.04
N ASP A 30 -5.86 -2.45 0.63
CA ASP A 30 -6.60 -1.24 1.01
C ASP A 30 -5.78 -0.36 1.98
N SER A 31 -5.12 -0.99 2.97
CA SER A 31 -4.29 -0.32 3.96
C SER A 31 -3.04 0.32 3.35
N VAL A 32 -2.40 -0.35 2.39
CA VAL A 32 -1.23 0.20 1.67
C VAL A 32 -1.64 1.39 0.81
N GLN A 33 -2.75 1.31 0.09
CA GLN A 33 -3.28 2.45 -0.69
C GLN A 33 -3.61 3.64 0.21
N TYR A 34 -4.23 3.39 1.37
CA TYR A 34 -4.52 4.42 2.36
C TYR A 34 -3.25 5.09 2.88
N ALA A 35 -2.23 4.30 3.22
CA ALA A 35 -0.93 4.79 3.66
C ALA A 35 -0.24 5.62 2.56
N ALA A 36 -0.24 5.15 1.32
CA ALA A 36 0.33 5.86 0.18
C ALA A 36 -0.29 7.25 -0.01
N LYS A 37 -1.62 7.35 0.09
CA LYS A 37 -2.35 8.63 0.08
C LYS A 37 -1.90 9.51 1.25
N LYS A 38 -1.92 9.00 2.49
CA LYS A 38 -1.54 9.78 3.68
C LYS A 38 -0.09 10.27 3.64
N LEU A 39 0.85 9.44 3.20
CA LEU A 39 2.26 9.81 3.11
C LEU A 39 2.50 10.86 2.02
N THR A 40 1.76 10.78 0.91
CA THR A 40 1.76 11.83 -0.12
C THR A 40 1.23 13.14 0.45
N HIS A 41 0.12 13.13 1.21
CA HIS A 41 -0.42 14.33 1.86
C HIS A 41 0.52 14.90 2.95
N LYS A 42 1.14 14.05 3.77
CA LYS A 42 2.09 14.48 4.81
C LYS A 42 3.35 15.13 4.22
N ALA A 43 3.79 14.68 3.05
CA ALA A 43 4.90 15.30 2.32
C ALA A 43 4.56 16.68 1.73
N LEU A 44 3.26 17.02 1.59
CA LEU A 44 2.76 18.25 0.98
C LEU A 44 2.26 19.30 1.97
N GLY A 45 2.29 19.03 3.28
CA GLY A 45 1.83 19.99 4.28
C GLY A 45 1.64 19.34 5.64
N SER A 46 2.70 19.33 6.43
CA SER A 46 2.58 19.25 7.88
C SER A 46 2.36 20.68 8.37
N ALA A 47 1.11 21.04 8.65
CA ALA A 47 0.72 22.14 9.52
C ALA A 47 -0.18 21.56 10.62
#